data_AF-A0A5C8T062-F1
#
_entry.id   AF-A0A5C8T062-F1
#
_cell.length_a   1.000
_cell.length_b   1.000
_cell.length_c   1.000
_cell.angle_alpha   90.00
_cell.angle_beta   90.00
_cell.angle_gamma   90.00
#
_symmetry.space_group_name_H-M   'P 1'
#
loop_
_entity.id
_entity.type
_entity.pdbx_description
1 polymer ?
#
loop_
_entity_poly.entity_id
_entity_poly.type
_entity_poly.pdbx_seq_one_letter_code
_entity_poly.pdbx_strand_id
1 'polypeptide(L)'
;RTTRVHGPFCSDSEVESVVAHLKRQGRPAYLEAVTADDGSEDAPKGKGRGKAEAVEAEVEEADLPVFDVGAFVAASGGEAGDLYEQAIQVVLRDRKASTSYIQRRLQIGYNRAASIMERMEIEGIVGQANHAGKREILVEGAPHAASMYDDE
;
A
#
# COMPACT_ATOMS: atom_id res chain seq x y z
N ARG A 1 -31.46 -7.11 22.25
CA ARG A 1 -31.69 -6.17 21.12
C ARG A 1 -30.43 -5.34 20.97
N THR A 2 -29.67 -5.53 19.89
CA THR A 2 -28.37 -4.86 19.71
C THR A 2 -28.61 -3.57 18.91
N THR A 3 -28.17 -2.43 19.44
CA THR A 3 -28.35 -1.10 18.83
C THR A 3 -26.99 -0.62 18.34
N ARG A 4 -26.87 -0.20 17.08
CA ARG A 4 -25.66 0.48 16.60
C ARG A 4 -25.67 1.92 17.10
N VAL A 5 -24.53 2.36 17.63
CA VAL A 5 -24.30 3.74 18.06
C VAL A 5 -23.19 4.30 17.19
N HIS A 6 -23.37 5.52 16.67
CA HIS A 6 -22.38 6.19 15.83
C HIS A 6 -21.87 7.44 16.56
N GLY A 7 -20.56 7.68 16.47
CA GLY A 7 -19.90 8.82 17.10
C GLY A 7 -19.82 8.83 18.64
N PRO A 8 -19.77 7.68 19.35
CA PRO A 8 -19.43 7.74 20.76
C PRO A 8 -18.03 8.33 20.90
N PHE A 9 -17.89 9.32 21.77
CA PHE A 9 -16.59 9.83 22.15
C PHE A 9 -15.90 8.78 23.01
N CYS A 10 -14.68 8.39 22.64
CA CYS A 10 -13.78 7.60 23.46
C CYS A 10 -12.60 8.47 23.83
N SER A 11 -12.39 8.68 25.12
CA SER A 11 -11.21 9.36 25.63
C SER A 11 -9.97 8.46 25.56
N ASP A 12 -8.79 9.07 25.54
CA ASP A 12 -7.52 8.34 25.52
C ASP A 12 -7.38 7.40 26.73
N SER A 13 -7.85 7.83 27.91
CA SER A 13 -7.82 7.00 29.13
C SER A 13 -8.71 5.76 29.03
N GLU A 14 -9.86 5.85 28.38
CA GLU A 14 -10.72 4.69 28.10
C GLU A 14 -10.04 3.73 27.12
N VAL A 15 -9.40 4.25 26.07
CA VAL A 15 -8.63 3.45 25.12
C VAL A 15 -7.49 2.72 25.85
N GLU A 16 -6.73 3.43 26.68
CA GLU A 16 -5.63 2.85 27.47
C GLU A 16 -6.12 1.75 28.41
N SER A 17 -7.24 1.96 29.11
CA SER A 17 -7.85 0.97 29.99
C SER A 17 -8.22 -0.32 29.26
N VAL A 18 -8.85 -0.19 28.08
CA VAL A 18 -9.22 -1.32 27.23
C VAL A 18 -7.97 -2.04 26.72
N VAL A 19 -6.97 -1.31 26.24
CA VAL A 19 -5.70 -1.88 25.77
C VAL A 19 -4.98 -2.63 26.88
N ALA A 20 -4.92 -2.07 28.10
CA ALA A 20 -4.32 -2.73 29.26
C ALA A 20 -5.06 -4.02 29.63
N HIS A 21 -6.39 -4.02 29.54
CA HIS A 21 -7.19 -5.22 29.73
C HIS A 21 -6.88 -6.29 28.68
N LEU A 22 -6.83 -5.93 27.40
CA LEU A 22 -6.52 -6.85 26.30
C LEU A 22 -5.11 -7.43 26.41
N LYS A 23 -4.10 -6.61 26.74
CA LYS A 23 -2.71 -7.04 26.93
C LYS A 23 -2.55 -8.08 28.06
N ARG A 24 -3.44 -8.08 29.07
CA ARG A 24 -3.44 -9.12 30.13
C ARG A 24 -3.94 -10.48 29.65
N GLN A 25 -4.77 -10.52 28.60
CA GLN A 25 -5.38 -11.76 28.11
C GLN A 25 -4.42 -12.58 27.24
N GLY A 26 -3.43 -11.94 26.59
CA GLY A 26 -2.46 -12.64 25.78
C GLY A 26 -1.58 -11.73 24.94
N ARG A 27 -0.67 -12.35 24.18
CA ARG A 27 0.14 -11.65 23.19
C ARG A 27 -0.65 -11.49 21.89
N PRO A 28 -0.61 -10.32 21.25
CA PRO A 28 -1.19 -10.15 19.93
C PRO A 28 -0.50 -11.07 18.92
N ALA A 29 -1.29 -11.72 18.08
CA ALA A 29 -0.80 -12.41 16.89
C ALA A 29 -0.80 -11.42 15.74
N TYR A 30 0.37 -10.93 15.38
CA TYR A 30 0.53 -10.03 14.24
C TYR A 30 0.60 -10.84 12.95
N LEU A 31 -0.05 -10.33 11.90
CA LEU A 31 0.10 -10.88 10.56
C LEU A 31 1.39 -10.33 9.97
N GLU A 32 2.33 -11.21 9.64
CA GLU A 32 3.61 -10.85 9.01
C GLU A 32 3.38 -10.03 7.73
N ALA A 33 2.33 -10.31 6.95
CA ALA A 33 2.00 -9.50 5.77
C ALA A 33 1.68 -8.02 6.07
N VAL A 34 1.38 -7.67 7.32
CA VAL A 34 1.09 -6.30 7.78
C VAL A 34 2.27 -5.70 8.53
N THR A 35 3.01 -6.51 9.28
CA THR A 35 4.16 -6.05 10.10
C THR A 35 5.50 -6.18 9.42
N ALA A 36 5.61 -6.97 8.36
CA ALA A 36 6.78 -6.99 7.52
C ALA A 36 6.88 -5.65 6.80
N ASP A 37 7.97 -4.94 7.07
CA ASP A 37 8.41 -3.80 6.30
C ASP A 37 8.81 -4.34 4.91
N ASP A 38 8.05 -4.00 3.87
CA ASP A 38 8.23 -4.51 2.51
C ASP A 38 9.37 -3.81 1.74
N GLY A 39 10.45 -3.49 2.46
CA GLY A 39 11.75 -3.18 1.90
C GLY A 39 11.83 -1.86 1.15
N SER A 40 11.37 -0.75 1.74
CA SER A 40 11.98 0.52 1.39
C SER A 40 13.38 0.55 1.99
N GLU A 41 14.40 0.58 1.12
CA GLU A 41 15.80 0.66 1.53
C GLU A 41 16.10 2.02 2.20
N ASP A 42 15.73 2.20 3.47
CA ASP A 42 16.37 3.18 4.35
C ASP A 42 16.12 2.87 5.85
N ALA A 43 17.04 2.09 6.47
CA ALA A 43 17.57 2.24 7.86
C ALA A 43 18.17 0.93 8.43
N PRO A 44 19.19 1.00 9.32
CA PRO A 44 20.17 -0.08 9.52
C PRO A 44 19.76 -1.19 10.51
N LYS A 45 20.38 -2.35 10.31
CA LYS A 45 20.12 -3.64 10.97
C LYS A 45 20.26 -3.65 12.51
N GLY A 46 19.24 -4.16 13.19
CA GLY A 46 19.31 -4.76 14.52
C GLY A 46 19.04 -6.28 14.46
N LYS A 47 20.07 -7.09 14.76
CA LYS A 47 20.11 -8.56 14.65
C LYS A 47 19.22 -9.28 15.67
N GLY A 48 18.60 -10.42 15.29
CA GLY A 48 17.85 -11.24 16.25
C GLY A 48 17.31 -12.61 15.85
N ARG A 49 18.11 -13.46 15.17
CA ARG A 49 18.04 -14.95 15.18
C ARG A 49 16.75 -15.67 14.72
N GLY A 50 16.78 -16.16 13.48
CA GLY A 50 16.07 -17.36 13.05
C GLY A 50 17.03 -18.31 12.33
N LYS A 51 17.20 -19.52 12.84
CA LYS A 51 17.82 -20.65 12.12
C LYS A 51 16.63 -21.46 11.58
N ALA A 52 16.42 -21.46 10.27
CA ALA A 52 15.51 -22.38 9.60
C ALA A 52 16.25 -22.95 8.39
N GLU A 53 16.42 -24.26 8.42
CA GLU A 53 17.03 -25.07 7.38
C GLU A 53 16.22 -25.00 6.08
N ALA A 54 16.96 -25.00 4.98
CA ALA A 54 16.46 -25.16 3.63
C ALA A 54 15.92 -26.59 3.44
N VAL A 55 14.74 -26.69 2.85
CA VAL A 55 14.33 -27.88 2.11
C VAL A 55 13.84 -27.40 0.76
N GLU A 56 14.70 -27.59 -0.24
CA GLU A 56 14.37 -27.48 -1.66
C GLU A 56 13.49 -28.67 -2.03
N ALA A 57 12.37 -28.42 -2.69
CA ALA A 57 11.52 -29.46 -3.28
C ALA A 57 11.25 -29.08 -4.74
N GLU A 58 11.56 -30.05 -5.59
CA GLU A 58 11.64 -30.02 -7.04
C GLU A 58 10.27 -29.78 -7.69
N VAL A 59 10.23 -29.02 -8.79
CA VAL A 59 9.03 -28.79 -9.60
C VAL A 59 9.08 -29.70 -10.82
N GLU A 60 8.14 -30.64 -10.90
CA GLU A 60 7.92 -31.46 -12.11
C GLU A 60 7.06 -30.67 -13.09
N GLU A 61 7.60 -30.36 -14.28
CA GLU A 61 6.87 -29.74 -15.38
C GLU A 61 6.01 -30.79 -16.10
N ALA A 62 4.71 -30.84 -15.81
CA ALA A 62 3.71 -31.29 -16.77
C ALA A 62 2.28 -30.91 -16.34
N ASP A 63 1.62 -30.15 -17.22
CA ASP A 63 0.16 -30.04 -17.37
C ASP A 63 -0.64 -29.14 -16.40
N LEU A 64 -0.25 -27.86 -16.30
CA LEU A 64 -1.10 -26.80 -15.75
C LEU A 64 -1.91 -26.11 -16.88
N PRO A 65 -3.23 -25.91 -16.74
CA PRO A 65 -4.05 -25.30 -17.78
C PRO A 65 -3.67 -23.84 -18.06
N VAL A 66 -3.44 -23.53 -19.33
CA VAL A 66 -2.91 -22.27 -19.91
C VAL A 66 -3.92 -21.10 -19.88
N PHE A 67 -4.69 -20.95 -18.80
CA PHE A 67 -5.70 -19.88 -18.70
C PHE A 67 -5.74 -19.16 -17.36
N ASP A 68 -4.60 -19.02 -16.69
CA ASP A 68 -4.45 -17.99 -15.65
C ASP A 68 -3.31 -17.06 -16.01
N VAL A 69 -3.64 -15.78 -16.19
CA VAL A 69 -2.72 -14.69 -16.51
C VAL A 69 -1.58 -14.60 -15.48
N GLY A 70 -1.75 -15.20 -14.29
CA GLY A 70 -0.76 -15.26 -13.22
C GLY A 70 0.44 -16.18 -13.46
N ALA A 71 0.39 -17.18 -14.35
CA ALA A 71 1.49 -18.14 -14.51
C ALA A 71 2.71 -17.55 -15.24
N PHE A 72 2.53 -16.54 -16.10
CA PHE A 72 3.64 -15.79 -16.70
C PHE A 72 4.21 -14.73 -15.74
N VAL A 73 3.41 -14.28 -14.76
CA VAL A 73 3.80 -13.25 -13.78
C VAL A 73 4.69 -13.84 -12.67
N ALA A 74 4.52 -15.12 -12.33
CA ALA A 74 5.28 -15.76 -11.26
C ALA A 74 6.75 -16.09 -11.60
N ALA A 75 7.14 -16.07 -12.89
CA ALA A 75 8.49 -16.47 -13.33
C ALA A 75 9.54 -15.34 -13.27
N SER A 76 9.11 -14.08 -13.10
CA SER A 76 10.00 -12.93 -13.01
C SER A 76 9.79 -12.27 -11.66
N GLY A 77 10.81 -12.24 -10.78
CA GLY A 77 10.75 -11.63 -9.45
C GLY A 77 10.55 -10.10 -9.46
N GLY A 78 9.43 -9.63 -10.02
CA GLY A 78 9.09 -8.25 -10.33
C GLY A 78 7.88 -7.68 -9.57
N GLU A 79 7.35 -8.38 -8.56
CA GLU A 79 6.08 -8.02 -7.90
C GLU A 79 5.96 -6.56 -7.44
N ALA A 80 7.05 -5.93 -6.96
CA ALA A 80 7.02 -4.54 -6.50
C ALA A 80 7.19 -3.52 -7.65
N GLY A 81 7.98 -3.85 -8.67
CA GLY A 81 8.17 -3.00 -9.85
C GLY A 81 6.91 -2.99 -10.73
N ASP A 82 6.31 -4.16 -10.93
CA ASP A 82 5.12 -4.33 -11.75
C ASP A 82 3.93 -3.56 -11.17
N LEU A 83 3.74 -3.60 -9.85
CA LEU A 83 2.66 -2.85 -9.19
C LEU A 83 2.88 -1.33 -9.23
N TYR A 84 4.13 -0.89 -9.14
CA TYR A 84 4.49 0.52 -9.24
C TYR A 84 4.22 1.06 -10.65
N GLU A 85 4.70 0.38 -11.69
CA GLU A 85 4.45 0.75 -13.09
C GLU A 85 2.95 0.71 -13.42
N GLN A 86 2.24 -0.32 -12.94
CA GLN A 86 0.80 -0.43 -13.10
C GLN A 86 0.04 0.71 -12.40
N ALA A 87 0.53 1.14 -11.24
CA ALA A 87 -0.02 2.31 -10.54
C ALA A 87 0.18 3.59 -11.34
N ILE A 88 1.36 3.82 -11.93
CA ILE A 88 1.63 4.97 -12.79
C ILE A 88 0.65 4.99 -13.97
N GLN A 89 0.50 3.85 -14.66
CA GLN A 89 -0.41 3.72 -15.79
C GLN A 89 -1.86 4.06 -15.41
N VAL A 90 -2.33 3.59 -14.25
CA VAL A 90 -3.66 3.92 -13.72
C VAL A 90 -3.80 5.41 -13.44
N VAL A 91 -2.82 6.01 -12.76
CA VAL A 91 -2.85 7.43 -12.38
C VAL A 91 -2.84 8.34 -13.61
N LEU A 92 -2.02 8.01 -14.62
CA LEU A 92 -1.96 8.75 -15.88
C LEU A 92 -3.25 8.61 -16.69
N ARG A 93 -3.81 7.39 -16.78
CA ARG A 93 -5.05 7.12 -17.51
C ARG A 93 -6.26 7.83 -16.91
N ASP A 94 -6.43 7.70 -15.60
CA ASP A 94 -7.65 8.13 -14.90
C ASP A 94 -7.49 9.54 -14.28
N ARG A 95 -6.30 10.15 -14.38
CA ARG A 95 -5.93 11.48 -13.86
C ARG A 95 -6.30 11.68 -12.39
N LYS A 96 -6.22 10.62 -11.60
CA LYS A 96 -6.56 10.59 -10.17
C LYS A 96 -5.40 10.03 -9.36
N ALA A 97 -4.70 10.91 -8.67
CA ALA A 97 -3.61 10.55 -7.78
C ALA A 97 -4.07 10.66 -6.32
N SER A 98 -4.57 9.56 -5.76
CA SER A 98 -4.80 9.43 -4.30
C SER A 98 -4.58 7.99 -3.83
N THR A 99 -4.13 7.85 -2.58
CA THR A 99 -3.83 6.55 -1.95
C THR A 99 -5.03 5.60 -2.01
N SER A 100 -6.21 6.07 -1.61
CA SER A 100 -7.45 5.28 -1.65
C SER A 100 -7.91 4.92 -3.07
N TYR A 101 -7.48 5.66 -4.10
CA TYR A 101 -7.80 5.34 -5.49
C TYR A 101 -6.95 4.18 -5.98
N ILE A 102 -5.63 4.27 -5.80
CA ILE A 102 -4.66 3.22 -6.13
C ILE A 102 -4.98 1.92 -5.39
N GLN A 103 -5.28 2.01 -4.09
CA GLN A 103 -5.70 0.88 -3.25
C GLN A 103 -6.85 0.08 -3.90
N ARG A 104 -7.92 0.77 -4.34
CA ARG A 104 -9.09 0.14 -4.95
C ARG A 104 -8.80 -0.37 -6.36
N ARG A 105 -7.99 0.33 -7.14
CA ARG A 105 -7.75 -0.03 -8.54
C ARG A 105 -6.84 -1.24 -8.67
N LEU A 106 -5.84 -1.35 -7.80
CA LEU A 106 -4.85 -2.43 -7.78
C LEU A 106 -5.18 -3.52 -6.75
N GLN A 107 -6.26 -3.36 -5.98
CA GLN A 107 -6.67 -4.29 -4.92
C GLN A 107 -5.56 -4.57 -3.89
N ILE A 108 -4.76 -3.54 -3.59
CA ILE A 108 -3.64 -3.61 -2.63
C ILE A 108 -4.05 -3.03 -1.27
N GLY A 109 -3.27 -3.32 -0.22
CA GLY A 109 -3.43 -2.71 1.10
C GLY A 109 -3.11 -1.21 1.14
N TYR A 110 -3.57 -0.52 2.20
CA TYR A 110 -3.35 0.92 2.36
C TYR A 110 -1.87 1.29 2.42
N ASN A 111 -1.07 0.58 3.22
CA ASN A 111 0.36 0.85 3.38
C ASN A 111 1.09 0.73 2.05
N ARG A 112 0.86 -0.36 1.30
CA ARG A 112 1.46 -0.54 -0.04
C ARG A 112 1.06 0.57 -1.01
N ALA A 113 -0.21 1.00 -1.00
CA ALA A 113 -0.66 2.12 -1.82
C ALA A 113 -0.04 3.47 -1.40
N ALA A 114 0.22 3.66 -0.10
CA ALA A 114 0.89 4.83 0.43
C ALA A 114 2.36 4.85 0.02
N SER A 115 3.10 3.75 0.18
CA SER A 115 4.51 3.62 -0.24
C SER A 115 4.67 3.88 -1.74
N ILE A 116 3.76 3.35 -2.57
CA ILE A 116 3.74 3.62 -4.01
C ILE A 116 3.53 5.12 -4.29
N MET A 117 2.64 5.79 -3.57
CA MET A 117 2.38 7.23 -3.74
C MET A 117 3.53 8.11 -3.26
N GLU A 118 4.21 7.73 -2.19
CA GLU A 118 5.43 8.40 -1.70
C GLU A 118 6.55 8.27 -2.74
N ARG A 119 6.74 7.08 -3.31
CA ARG A 119 7.71 6.86 -4.38
C ARG A 119 7.41 7.71 -5.62
N MET A 120 6.14 7.78 -6.03
CA MET A 120 5.73 8.67 -7.14
C MET A 120 5.98 10.16 -6.85
N GLU A 121 5.95 10.57 -5.58
CA GLU A 121 6.23 11.95 -5.19
C GLU A 121 7.74 12.25 -5.25
N ILE A 122 8.57 11.33 -4.75
CA ILE A 122 10.03 11.44 -4.81
C ILE A 122 10.51 11.47 -6.26
N GLU A 123 9.92 10.66 -7.13
CA GLU A 123 10.24 10.61 -8.56
C GLU A 123 9.63 11.80 -9.35
N GLY A 124 8.85 12.67 -8.70
CA GLY A 124 8.28 13.87 -9.32
C GLY A 124 7.11 13.60 -10.28
N ILE A 125 6.46 12.44 -10.18
CA ILE A 125 5.28 12.07 -10.97
C ILE A 125 4.03 12.74 -10.39
N VAL A 126 3.94 12.80 -9.06
CA VAL A 126 2.85 13.46 -8.32
C VAL A 126 3.40 14.55 -7.40
N GLY A 127 2.66 15.64 -7.23
CA GLY A 127 2.98 16.73 -6.33
C GLY A 127 2.55 16.48 -4.89
N GLN A 128 2.65 17.53 -4.06
CA GLN A 128 2.30 17.47 -2.64
C GLN A 128 0.82 17.11 -2.41
N ALA A 129 0.53 16.53 -1.24
CA ALA A 129 -0.83 16.24 -0.82
C ALA A 129 -1.60 17.53 -0.49
N ASN A 130 -2.80 17.68 -1.05
CA ASN A 130 -3.73 18.69 -0.61
C ASN A 130 -4.49 18.24 0.65
N HIS A 131 -5.29 19.14 1.22
CA HIS A 131 -6.05 18.91 2.46
C HIS A 131 -7.05 17.74 2.40
N ALA A 132 -7.37 17.25 1.20
CA ALA A 132 -8.26 16.11 0.96
C ALA A 132 -7.50 14.83 0.56
N GLY A 133 -6.16 14.83 0.63
CA GLY A 133 -5.31 13.70 0.25
C GLY A 133 -5.21 13.43 -1.25
N LYS A 134 -5.66 14.36 -2.09
CA LYS A 134 -5.43 14.30 -3.55
C LYS A 134 -4.09 14.98 -3.87
N ARG A 135 -3.39 14.46 -4.87
CA ARG A 135 -2.11 15.00 -5.36
C ARG A 135 -2.26 15.48 -6.78
N GLU A 136 -1.53 16.53 -7.13
CA GLU A 136 -1.44 17.01 -8.52
C GLU A 136 -0.51 16.09 -9.32
N ILE A 137 -0.76 15.91 -10.62
CA ILE A 137 0.08 15.04 -11.47
C ILE A 137 0.98 15.97 -12.29
N LEU A 138 2.29 15.83 -12.11
CA LEU A 138 3.31 16.76 -12.61
C LEU A 138 3.88 16.36 -13.99
N VAL A 139 3.63 15.13 -14.45
CA VAL A 139 4.12 14.66 -15.76
C VAL A 139 3.35 15.35 -16.90
N GLU A 140 4.11 15.94 -17.85
CA GLU A 140 3.59 16.65 -19.02
C GLU A 140 2.66 15.76 -19.87
N GLY A 141 1.44 16.25 -20.08
CA GLY A 141 0.44 15.55 -20.88
C GLY A 141 -1.02 15.95 -20.66
N ALA A 142 -1.30 16.94 -19.81
CA ALA A 142 -2.65 17.51 -19.73
C ALA A 142 -2.57 19.04 -19.67
N PRO A 143 -3.24 19.76 -20.59
CA PRO A 143 -3.30 21.21 -20.56
C PRO A 143 -3.90 21.66 -19.23
N HIS A 144 -3.21 22.60 -18.61
CA HIS A 144 -3.58 23.23 -17.35
C HIS A 144 -4.86 24.07 -17.56
N ALA A 145 -6.02 23.44 -17.40
CA ALA A 145 -7.30 24.12 -17.37
C ALA A 145 -7.70 24.40 -15.92
N ALA A 146 -6.99 25.30 -15.23
CA ALA A 146 -7.50 26.07 -14.09
C ALA A 146 -6.39 26.95 -13.44
N SER A 147 -6.18 28.16 -13.97
CA SER A 147 -5.95 29.38 -13.17
C SER A 147 -6.04 30.65 -14.04
N MET A 148 -7.03 30.71 -14.94
CA MET A 148 -7.29 31.89 -15.80
C MET A 148 -8.11 32.99 -15.09
N TYR A 149 -8.14 32.99 -13.76
CA TYR A 149 -8.76 34.03 -12.96
C TYR A 149 -7.87 34.31 -11.76
N ASP A 150 -6.83 35.11 -11.97
CA ASP A 150 -6.43 36.09 -10.96
C ASP A 150 -6.41 37.44 -11.66
N ASP A 151 -7.34 38.28 -11.19
CA ASP A 151 -7.74 39.60 -11.65
C ASP A 151 -6.62 40.65 -11.56
N GLU A 152 -6.82 41.74 -12.30
CA GLU A 152 -5.96 42.93 -12.48
C GLU A 152 -5.52 43.65 -11.18
#